data_AF-A0A1Q9S784-F1
#
_entry.id   AF-A0A1Q9S784-F1
#
_cell.length_a   1.000
_cell.length_b   1.000
_cell.length_c   1.000
_cell.angle_alpha   90.00
_cell.angle_beta   90.00
_cell.angle_gamma   90.00
#
_symmetry.space_group_name_H-M   'P 1'
#
loop_
_entity.id
_entity.type
_entity.pdbx_description
1 polymer ?
#
loop_
_entity_poly.entity_id
_entity_poly.type
_entity_poly.pdbx_seq_one_letter_code
_entity_poly.pdbx_strand_id
1 'polypeptide(L)'
;MLAILGSLVLLRCLTYLTDISIFALEITTLLGLGLAIDYGLFVVTRFRAELERHHGDVGAALVVTMNTAGRTVAFSGIVVVIGLCGLLFFPQPISHSFGWAGITVVGFDILAALVVLPATLAALGPRINSLAPRLLRRRPGAVTREDRMWGALARSVTRRPVPWLAGGLLALLVARSR
;
A
#
# COMPACT_ATOMS: atom_id res chain seq x y z
N MET A 1 2.22 6.33 -11.14
CA MET A 1 2.87 6.69 -12.43
C MET A 1 4.28 7.27 -12.23
N LEU A 2 4.48 8.26 -11.35
CA LEU A 2 5.82 8.71 -10.94
C LEU A 2 6.63 7.59 -10.24
N ALA A 3 5.98 6.74 -9.44
CA ALA A 3 6.62 5.55 -8.86
C ALA A 3 6.98 4.48 -9.90
N ILE A 4 6.16 4.33 -10.96
CA ILE A 4 6.43 3.39 -12.08
C ILE A 4 7.63 3.88 -12.90
N LEU A 5 7.64 5.16 -13.26
CA LEU A 5 8.73 5.80 -13.99
C LEU A 5 10.02 5.87 -13.12
N GLY A 6 9.89 6.17 -11.83
CA GLY A 6 10.99 6.16 -10.88
C GLY A 6 11.58 4.78 -10.66
N SER A 7 10.75 3.75 -10.48
CA SER A 7 11.16 2.35 -10.36
C SER A 7 11.85 1.85 -11.64
N LEU A 8 11.30 2.13 -12.82
CA LEU A 8 11.92 1.77 -14.11
C LEU A 8 13.27 2.46 -14.35
N VAL A 9 13.40 3.73 -13.98
CA VAL A 9 14.64 4.49 -14.10
C VAL A 9 15.68 4.04 -13.07
N LEU A 10 15.27 3.76 -11.84
CA LEU A 10 16.14 3.28 -10.77
C LEU A 10 16.64 1.86 -11.07
N LEU A 11 15.76 0.97 -11.55
CA LEU A 11 16.11 -0.38 -12.00
C LEU A 11 17.13 -0.35 -13.12
N ARG A 12 16.95 0.53 -14.12
CA ARG A 12 17.87 0.69 -15.24
C ARG A 12 19.22 1.30 -14.83
N CYS A 13 19.25 2.10 -13.75
CA CYS A 13 20.48 2.65 -13.18
C CYS A 13 21.21 1.60 -12.31
N LEU A 14 20.47 0.77 -11.56
CA LEU A 14 21.02 -0.32 -10.75
C LEU A 14 21.64 -1.44 -11.63
N THR A 15 21.12 -1.68 -12.84
CA THR A 15 21.68 -2.69 -13.76
C THR A 15 23.10 -2.36 -14.23
N TYR A 16 23.58 -1.12 -14.05
CA TYR A 16 24.95 -0.72 -14.38
C TYR A 16 25.95 -0.94 -13.24
N LEU A 17 25.49 -1.19 -12.01
CA LEU A 17 26.34 -1.20 -10.82
C LEU A 17 26.46 -2.57 -10.16
N THR A 18 25.53 -3.50 -10.42
CA THR A 18 25.52 -4.84 -9.82
C THR A 18 25.02 -5.91 -10.79
N ASP A 19 25.65 -7.09 -10.79
CA ASP A 19 25.14 -8.31 -11.42
C ASP A 19 23.90 -8.81 -10.67
N ILE A 20 22.78 -8.14 -10.89
CA ILE A 20 21.49 -8.51 -10.31
C ILE A 20 20.89 -9.60 -11.19
N SER A 21 20.62 -10.78 -10.60
CA SER A 21 19.89 -11.86 -11.26
C SER A 21 18.55 -11.36 -11.80
N ILE A 22 18.13 -11.81 -12.99
CA ILE A 22 16.89 -11.41 -13.68
C ILE A 22 15.66 -11.49 -12.76
N PHE A 23 15.66 -12.44 -11.81
CA PHE A 23 14.57 -12.60 -10.83
C PHE A 23 14.41 -11.43 -9.85
N ALA A 24 15.49 -10.72 -9.50
CA ALA A 24 15.39 -9.58 -8.60
C ALA A 24 14.75 -8.35 -9.29
N LEU A 25 14.84 -8.26 -10.62
CA LEU A 25 14.11 -7.27 -11.42
C LEU A 25 12.59 -7.53 -11.36
N GLU A 26 12.18 -8.80 -11.45
CA GLU A 26 10.77 -9.20 -11.35
C GLU A 26 10.19 -8.86 -9.98
N ILE A 27 10.89 -9.22 -8.89
CA ILE A 27 10.48 -8.91 -7.52
C ILE A 27 10.44 -7.40 -7.28
N THR A 28 11.44 -6.66 -7.75
CA THR A 28 11.47 -5.20 -7.61
C THR A 28 10.28 -4.54 -8.28
N THR A 29 9.95 -4.98 -9.49
CA THR A 29 8.81 -4.42 -10.23
C THR A 29 7.49 -4.77 -9.54
N LEU A 30 7.33 -6.04 -9.13
CA LEU A 30 6.14 -6.51 -8.46
C LEU A 30 5.91 -5.82 -7.11
N LEU A 31 6.92 -5.84 -6.23
CA LEU A 31 6.84 -5.22 -4.89
C LEU A 31 6.77 -3.70 -4.99
N GLY A 32 7.66 -3.10 -5.79
CA GLY A 32 7.73 -1.64 -5.93
C GLY A 32 6.44 -1.04 -6.46
N LEU A 33 5.84 -1.70 -7.45
CA LEU A 33 4.56 -1.24 -7.98
C LEU A 33 3.42 -1.42 -6.98
N GLY A 34 3.31 -2.62 -6.39
CA GLY A 34 2.23 -2.95 -5.46
C GLY A 34 2.24 -2.02 -4.24
N LEU A 35 3.40 -1.88 -3.59
CA LEU A 35 3.55 -1.07 -2.38
C LEU A 35 3.38 0.42 -2.67
N ALA A 36 3.95 0.93 -3.76
CA ALA A 36 3.75 2.32 -4.13
C ALA A 36 2.28 2.66 -4.41
N ILE A 37 1.53 1.75 -5.03
CA ILE A 37 0.09 1.94 -5.25
C ILE A 37 -0.67 1.87 -3.93
N ASP A 38 -0.41 0.87 -3.10
CA ASP A 38 -1.13 0.67 -1.83
C ASP A 38 -0.90 1.84 -0.86
N TYR A 39 0.36 2.26 -0.70
CA TYR A 39 0.70 3.40 0.14
C TYR A 39 0.17 4.72 -0.43
N GLY A 40 0.28 4.91 -1.75
CA GLY A 40 -0.28 6.06 -2.43
C GLY A 40 -1.78 6.19 -2.25
N LEU A 41 -2.53 5.11 -2.53
CA LEU A 41 -3.98 5.07 -2.40
C LEU A 41 -4.42 5.27 -0.96
N PHE A 42 -3.72 4.67 0.01
CA PHE A 42 -4.06 4.82 1.41
C PHE A 42 -3.91 6.27 1.89
N VAL A 43 -2.78 6.91 1.60
CA VAL A 43 -2.51 8.30 1.98
C VAL A 43 -3.44 9.26 1.24
N VAL A 44 -3.65 9.08 -0.07
CA VAL A 44 -4.56 9.94 -0.86
C VAL A 44 -6.00 9.82 -0.35
N THR A 45 -6.47 8.62 -0.03
CA THR A 45 -7.83 8.41 0.49
C THR A 45 -8.00 9.12 1.83
N ARG A 46 -6.97 9.07 2.70
CA ARG A 46 -6.98 9.77 3.98
C ARG A 46 -6.91 11.29 3.82
N PHE A 47 -6.03 11.78 2.94
CA PHE A 47 -5.93 13.20 2.62
C PHE A 47 -7.25 13.77 2.10
N ARG A 48 -7.93 13.07 1.18
CA ARG A 48 -9.24 13.50 0.66
C ARG A 48 -10.30 13.59 1.77
N ALA A 49 -10.32 12.61 2.67
CA ALA A 49 -11.23 12.62 3.81
C ALA A 49 -10.96 13.78 4.77
N GLU A 50 -9.69 14.06 5.07
CA GLU A 50 -9.32 15.20 5.93
C GLU A 50 -9.53 16.55 5.25
N LEU A 51 -9.28 16.66 3.94
CA LEU A 51 -9.50 17.88 3.18
C LEU A 51 -10.96 18.31 3.20
N GLU A 52 -11.89 17.35 3.13
CA GLU A 52 -13.32 17.62 3.27
C GLU A 52 -13.69 18.01 4.72
N ARG A 53 -13.13 17.34 5.73
CA ARG A 53 -13.35 17.67 7.16
C ARG A 53 -12.83 19.05 7.53
N HIS A 54 -11.73 19.49 6.91
CA HIS A 54 -11.09 20.77 7.14
C HIS A 54 -11.52 21.85 6.12
N HIS A 55 -12.68 21.67 5.46
CA HIS A 55 -13.27 22.68 4.57
C HIS A 55 -12.34 23.16 3.43
N GLY A 56 -11.45 22.30 2.96
CA GLY A 56 -10.49 22.63 1.90
C GLY A 56 -9.15 23.21 2.38
N ASP A 57 -8.90 23.29 3.69
CA ASP A 57 -7.57 23.64 4.21
C ASP A 57 -6.58 22.48 3.97
N VAL A 58 -5.73 22.68 2.97
CA VAL A 58 -4.70 21.73 2.55
C VAL A 58 -3.67 21.52 3.66
N GLY A 59 -3.27 22.58 4.38
CA GLY A 59 -2.23 22.50 5.39
C GLY A 59 -2.67 21.64 6.57
N ALA A 60 -3.84 21.95 7.14
CA ALA A 60 -4.41 21.19 8.24
C ALA A 60 -4.67 19.72 7.85
N ALA A 61 -5.25 19.49 6.68
CA ALA A 61 -5.54 18.15 6.18
C ALA A 61 -4.27 17.30 5.99
N LEU A 62 -3.19 17.91 5.48
CA LEU A 62 -1.92 17.21 5.26
C LEU A 62 -1.25 16.83 6.58
N VAL A 63 -1.26 17.72 7.57
CA VAL A 63 -0.70 17.46 8.91
C VAL A 63 -1.41 16.27 9.57
N VAL A 64 -2.74 16.25 9.58
CA VAL A 64 -3.52 15.15 10.17
C VAL A 64 -3.29 13.85 9.39
N THR A 65 -3.23 13.92 8.07
CA THR A 65 -2.96 12.76 7.21
C THR A 65 -1.59 12.15 7.48
N MET A 66 -0.54 12.97 7.59
CA MET A 66 0.81 12.45 7.85
C MET A 66 0.95 11.88 9.27
N ASN A 67 0.29 12.48 10.25
CA ASN A 67 0.27 11.98 11.63
C ASN A 67 -0.45 10.63 11.79
N THR A 68 -1.41 10.33 10.91
CA THR A 68 -2.19 9.08 10.96
C THR A 68 -1.75 8.10 9.87
N ALA A 69 -2.06 8.41 8.61
CA ALA A 69 -1.78 7.56 7.46
C ALA A 69 -0.27 7.42 7.21
N GLY A 70 0.48 8.51 7.28
CA GLY A 70 1.93 8.49 7.10
C GLY A 70 2.62 7.59 8.13
N ARG A 71 2.24 7.70 9.40
CA ARG A 71 2.77 6.85 10.48
C ARG A 71 2.42 5.37 10.28
N THR A 72 1.22 5.07 9.81
CA THR A 72 0.80 3.69 9.46
C THR A 72 1.60 3.12 8.29
N VAL A 73 1.85 3.91 7.24
CA VAL A 73 2.69 3.50 6.10
C VAL A 73 4.11 3.22 6.54
N ALA A 74 4.71 4.11 7.35
CA ALA A 74 6.05 3.92 7.88
C ALA A 74 6.15 2.61 8.69
N PHE A 75 5.18 2.36 9.59
CA PHE A 75 5.15 1.14 10.40
C PHE A 75 4.99 -0.11 9.52
N SER A 76 4.05 -0.10 8.58
CA SER A 76 3.83 -1.22 7.66
C SER A 76 5.08 -1.53 6.83
N GLY A 77 5.71 -0.49 6.29
CA GLY A 77 6.91 -0.64 5.48
C GLY A 77 8.10 -1.19 6.28
N ILE A 78 8.29 -0.74 7.53
CA ILE A 78 9.32 -1.28 8.42
C ILE A 78 9.09 -2.78 8.68
N VAL A 79 7.84 -3.19 8.92
CA VAL A 79 7.51 -4.61 9.12
C VAL A 79 7.85 -5.44 7.87
N VAL A 80 7.59 -4.93 6.67
CA VAL A 80 7.95 -5.59 5.41
C VAL A 80 9.48 -5.72 5.27
N VAL A 81 10.23 -4.65 5.56
CA VAL A 81 11.69 -4.66 5.56
C VAL A 81 12.24 -5.71 6.53
N ILE A 82 11.71 -5.78 7.75
CA ILE A 82 12.12 -6.79 8.75
C ILE A 82 11.85 -8.20 8.23
N GLY A 83 10.70 -8.44 7.59
CA GLY A 83 10.39 -9.72 6.97
C GLY A 83 11.38 -10.11 5.87
N LEU A 84 11.77 -9.14 5.02
CA LEU A 84 12.75 -9.34 3.96
C LEU A 84 14.18 -9.55 4.48
N CYS A 85 14.54 -8.93 5.60
CA CYS A 85 15.79 -9.25 6.31
C CYS A 85 15.87 -10.73 6.70
N GLY A 86 14.72 -11.38 6.93
CA GLY A 86 14.63 -12.83 7.15
C GLY A 86 15.26 -13.67 6.01
N LEU A 87 15.17 -13.18 4.76
CA LEU A 87 15.74 -13.87 3.60
C LEU A 87 17.28 -13.88 3.59
N LEU A 88 17.90 -12.92 4.29
CA LEU A 88 19.35 -12.79 4.39
C LEU A 88 20.00 -13.83 5.33
N PHE A 89 19.20 -14.58 6.10
CA PHE A 89 19.70 -15.66 6.95
C PHE A 89 19.89 -16.98 6.18
N PHE A 90 19.33 -17.09 4.98
CA PHE A 90 19.44 -18.31 4.17
C PHE A 90 20.70 -18.28 3.31
N PRO A 91 21.53 -19.34 3.29
CA PRO A 91 22.82 -19.35 2.61
C PRO A 91 22.75 -19.36 1.07
N GLN A 92 21.54 -19.34 0.50
CA GLN A 92 21.33 -19.43 -0.95
C GLN A 92 21.50 -18.05 -1.61
N PRO A 93 22.31 -17.91 -2.68
CA PRO A 93 22.54 -16.63 -3.35
C PRO A 93 21.27 -15.93 -3.87
N ILE A 94 20.26 -16.71 -4.28
CA ILE A 94 18.98 -16.19 -4.74
C ILE A 94 18.20 -15.48 -3.62
N SER A 95 18.22 -16.03 -2.39
CA SER A 95 17.56 -15.45 -1.22
C SER A 95 18.20 -14.13 -0.83
N HIS A 96 19.53 -14.03 -0.87
CA HIS A 96 20.25 -12.78 -0.62
C HIS A 96 19.93 -11.70 -1.65
N SER A 97 19.84 -12.09 -2.93
CA SER A 97 19.48 -11.18 -4.01
C SER A 97 18.07 -10.61 -3.82
N PHE A 98 17.11 -11.44 -3.42
CA PHE A 98 15.75 -11.00 -3.09
C PHE A 98 15.66 -10.14 -1.84
N GLY A 99 16.42 -10.49 -0.79
CA GLY A 99 16.47 -9.70 0.44
C GLY A 99 16.96 -8.28 0.16
N TRP A 100 18.12 -8.13 -0.47
CA TRP A 100 18.69 -6.81 -0.77
C TRP A 100 17.85 -5.99 -1.75
N ALA A 101 17.34 -6.63 -2.81
CA ALA A 101 16.47 -5.96 -3.78
C ALA A 101 15.18 -5.47 -3.09
N GLY A 102 14.50 -6.35 -2.35
CA GLY A 102 13.25 -6.00 -1.66
C GLY A 102 13.44 -4.88 -0.63
N ILE A 103 14.47 -4.97 0.22
CA ILE A 103 14.75 -3.95 1.26
C ILE A 103 14.95 -2.57 0.61
N THR A 104 15.73 -2.50 -0.46
CA THR A 104 16.03 -1.26 -1.17
C THR A 104 14.77 -0.64 -1.77
N VAL A 105 13.94 -1.46 -2.41
CA VAL A 105 12.71 -1.02 -3.09
C VAL A 105 11.67 -0.54 -2.09
N VAL A 106 11.41 -1.33 -1.05
CA VAL A 106 10.46 -0.97 0.01
C VAL A 106 10.91 0.31 0.71
N GLY A 107 12.20 0.43 1.02
CA GLY A 107 12.77 1.65 1.61
C GLY A 107 12.53 2.88 0.72
N PHE A 108 12.74 2.75 -0.58
CA PHE A 108 12.48 3.83 -1.54
C PHE A 108 10.98 4.17 -1.63
N ASP A 109 10.10 3.17 -1.64
CA ASP A 109 8.64 3.40 -1.68
C ASP A 109 8.12 4.12 -0.44
N ILE A 110 8.63 3.76 0.75
CA ILE A 110 8.30 4.47 1.99
C ILE A 110 8.73 5.94 1.87
N LEU A 111 9.96 6.20 1.42
CA LEU A 111 10.45 7.57 1.24
C LEU A 111 9.61 8.34 0.22
N ALA A 112 9.27 7.72 -0.91
CA ALA A 112 8.41 8.31 -1.92
C ALA A 112 7.01 8.63 -1.36
N ALA A 113 6.42 7.72 -0.58
CA ALA A 113 5.12 7.91 0.04
C ALA A 113 5.12 8.97 1.16
N LEU A 114 6.23 9.13 1.89
CA LEU A 114 6.33 10.08 3.01
C LEU A 114 6.87 11.46 2.63
N VAL A 115 7.56 11.59 1.49
CA VAL A 115 8.18 12.85 1.05
C VAL A 115 7.55 13.34 -0.23
N VAL A 116 7.60 12.54 -1.29
CA VAL A 116 7.16 12.96 -2.62
C VAL A 116 5.64 13.10 -2.66
N LEU A 117 4.92 12.15 -2.08
CA LEU A 117 3.47 12.18 -2.08
C LEU A 117 2.90 13.41 -1.36
N PRO A 118 3.23 13.72 -0.10
CA PRO A 118 2.74 14.94 0.55
C PRO A 118 3.16 16.22 -0.18
N ALA A 119 4.37 16.27 -0.75
CA ALA A 119 4.79 17.43 -1.55
C ALA A 119 3.89 17.61 -2.80
N THR A 120 3.55 16.52 -3.50
CA THR A 120 2.63 16.60 -4.64
C THR A 120 1.19 16.91 -4.22
N LEU A 121 0.73 16.41 -3.07
CA LEU A 121 -0.59 16.71 -2.51
C LEU A 121 -0.70 18.19 -2.10
N ALA A 122 0.36 18.75 -1.50
CA ALA A 122 0.44 20.17 -1.17
C ALA A 122 0.41 21.04 -2.44
N ALA A 123 1.08 20.63 -3.51
CA ALA A 123 1.08 21.33 -4.79
C ALA A 123 -0.26 21.24 -5.55
N LEU A 124 -0.94 20.09 -5.52
CA LEU A 124 -2.25 19.90 -6.16
C LEU A 124 -3.38 20.58 -5.36
N GLY A 125 -3.27 20.59 -4.04
CA GLY A 125 -4.24 21.19 -3.13
C GLY A 125 -5.68 20.71 -3.39
N PRO A 126 -6.68 21.62 -3.43
CA PRO A 126 -8.09 21.25 -3.65
C PRO A 126 -8.38 20.66 -5.03
N ARG A 127 -7.46 20.81 -6.00
CA ARG A 127 -7.65 20.35 -7.38
C ARG A 127 -7.56 18.83 -7.52
N ILE A 128 -7.20 18.11 -6.47
CA ILE A 128 -7.18 16.64 -6.50
C ILE A 128 -8.56 16.03 -6.84
N ASN A 129 -9.63 16.76 -6.51
CA ASN A 129 -11.00 16.37 -6.80
C ASN A 129 -11.53 16.98 -8.12
N SER A 130 -10.78 17.86 -8.80
CA SER A 130 -11.29 18.57 -9.99
C SER A 130 -11.44 17.66 -11.22
N LEU A 131 -10.64 16.60 -11.29
CA LEU A 131 -10.68 15.59 -12.35
C LEU A 131 -11.52 14.36 -11.98
N ALA A 132 -12.10 14.32 -10.77
CA ALA A 132 -12.93 13.20 -10.37
C ALA A 132 -14.26 13.22 -11.15
N PRO A 133 -14.59 12.17 -11.92
CA PRO A 133 -15.86 12.12 -12.64
C PRO A 133 -17.01 12.24 -11.63
N ARG A 134 -18.03 13.05 -11.97
CA ARG A 134 -19.18 13.36 -11.06
C ARG A 134 -19.87 12.10 -10.52
N LEU A 135 -19.76 10.97 -11.23
CA LEU A 135 -20.28 9.65 -10.86
C LEU A 135 -19.48 8.95 -9.74
N LEU A 136 -18.18 9.24 -9.59
CA LEU A 136 -17.31 8.69 -8.54
C LEU A 136 -17.15 9.63 -7.34
N ARG A 137 -17.86 10.76 -7.38
CA ARG A 137 -17.89 11.78 -6.33
C ARG A 137 -18.75 11.25 -5.18
N ARG A 138 -18.21 10.26 -4.44
CA ARG A 138 -18.83 9.70 -3.24
C ARG A 138 -19.15 10.85 -2.28
N ARG A 139 -20.42 11.00 -1.91
CA ARG A 139 -20.79 11.91 -0.83
C ARG A 139 -20.25 11.34 0.49
N PRO A 140 -19.50 12.12 1.28
CA PRO A 140 -19.05 11.67 2.61
C PRO A 140 -20.29 11.32 3.46
N GLY A 141 -20.29 10.10 4.02
CA GLY A 141 -21.41 9.56 4.81
C GLY A 141 -22.46 8.77 4.02
N ALA A 142 -22.39 8.72 2.68
CA ALA A 142 -23.26 7.84 1.89
C ALA A 142 -22.81 6.39 2.06
N VAL A 143 -23.40 5.69 3.02
CA VAL A 143 -23.18 4.25 3.21
C VAL A 143 -23.64 3.53 1.94
N THR A 144 -22.68 2.97 1.20
CA THR A 144 -22.99 2.22 -0.02
C THR A 144 -23.65 0.89 0.32
N ARG A 145 -24.28 0.26 -0.67
CA ARG A 145 -24.81 -1.11 -0.50
C ARG A 145 -23.68 -2.07 -0.11
N GLU A 146 -22.50 -1.89 -0.68
CA GLU A 146 -21.29 -2.64 -0.32
C GLU A 146 -20.90 -2.40 1.14
N ASP A 147 -20.82 -1.15 1.61
CA ASP A 147 -20.47 -0.87 3.02
C ASP A 147 -21.47 -1.52 4.00
N ARG A 148 -22.77 -1.55 3.66
CA ARG A 148 -23.78 -2.28 4.43
C ARG A 148 -23.59 -3.79 4.39
N MET A 149 -23.24 -4.35 3.22
CA MET A 149 -22.96 -5.79 3.05
C MET A 149 -21.72 -6.19 3.85
N TRP A 150 -20.61 -5.46 3.73
CA TRP A 150 -19.40 -5.67 4.51
C TRP A 150 -19.67 -5.53 6.02
N GLY A 151 -20.45 -4.53 6.44
CA GLY A 151 -20.85 -4.37 7.83
C GLY A 151 -21.74 -5.52 8.33
N ALA A 152 -22.63 -6.06 7.49
CA ALA A 152 -23.45 -7.22 7.83
C ALA A 152 -22.61 -8.51 7.93
N LEU A 153 -21.66 -8.71 7.01
CA LEU A 153 -20.71 -9.83 7.05
C LEU A 153 -19.83 -9.76 8.29
N ALA A 154 -19.24 -8.60 8.59
CA ALA A 154 -18.45 -8.38 9.80
C ALA A 154 -19.26 -8.72 11.06
N ARG A 155 -20.49 -8.20 11.18
CA ARG A 155 -21.39 -8.52 12.30
C ARG A 155 -21.74 -10.01 12.37
N SER A 156 -21.92 -10.68 11.23
CA SER A 156 -22.18 -12.12 11.17
C SER A 156 -21.01 -12.93 11.72
N VAL A 157 -19.79 -12.60 11.29
CA VAL A 157 -18.55 -13.24 11.76
C VAL A 157 -18.33 -12.99 13.26
N THR A 158 -18.51 -11.76 13.73
CA THR A 158 -18.31 -11.43 15.16
C THR A 158 -19.40 -12.04 16.06
N ARG A 159 -20.65 -12.12 15.60
CA ARG A 159 -21.75 -12.71 16.41
C ARG A 159 -21.66 -14.23 16.53
N ARG A 160 -21.12 -14.93 15.53
CA ARG A 160 -21.01 -16.39 15.54
C ARG A 160 -19.66 -16.83 14.92
N PRO A 161 -18.54 -16.72 15.64
CA PRO A 161 -17.22 -17.04 15.09
C PRO A 161 -17.05 -18.54 14.80
N VAL A 162 -17.62 -19.42 15.64
CA VAL A 162 -17.49 -20.88 15.53
C VAL A 162 -17.91 -21.46 14.16
N PRO A 163 -19.10 -21.15 13.60
CA PRO A 163 -19.50 -21.68 12.30
C PRO A 163 -18.67 -21.14 11.13
N TRP A 164 -18.17 -19.89 11.21
CA TRP A 164 -17.26 -19.35 10.20
C TRP A 164 -15.88 -20.01 10.25
N LEU A 165 -15.36 -20.26 11.46
CA LEU A 165 -14.12 -21.02 11.65
C LEU A 165 -14.26 -22.46 11.18
N ALA A 166 -15.35 -23.14 11.54
CA ALA A 166 -15.63 -24.51 11.12
C ALA A 166 -15.81 -24.60 9.60
N GLY A 167 -16.54 -23.67 8.98
CA GLY A 167 -16.70 -23.61 7.52
C GLY A 167 -15.38 -23.34 6.80
N GLY A 168 -14.55 -22.43 7.31
CA GLY A 168 -13.20 -22.17 6.77
C GLY A 168 -12.27 -23.38 6.90
N LEU A 169 -12.27 -24.05 8.06
CA LEU A 169 -11.50 -25.27 8.28
C LEU A 169 -11.95 -26.40 7.35
N LEU A 170 -13.25 -26.57 7.19
CA LEU A 170 -13.83 -27.61 6.33
C LEU A 170 -13.51 -27.35 4.86
N ALA A 171 -13.55 -26.09 4.41
CA ALA A 171 -13.12 -25.70 3.07
C ALA A 171 -11.62 -25.99 2.84
N LEU A 172 -10.76 -25.69 3.82
CA LEU A 172 -9.32 -25.99 3.75
C LEU A 172 -9.04 -27.50 3.71
N LEU A 173 -9.79 -28.30 4.49
CA LEU A 173 -9.66 -29.77 4.49
C LEU A 173 -10.11 -30.38 3.15
N VAL A 174 -11.18 -29.87 2.55
CA VAL A 174 -11.64 -30.31 1.23
C VAL A 174 -10.67 -29.89 0.13
N ALA A 175 -10.09 -28.69 0.21
CA ALA A 175 -9.08 -28.23 -0.74
C ALA A 175 -7.78 -29.05 -0.65
N ARG A 176 -7.40 -29.52 0.55
CA ARG A 176 -6.24 -30.41 0.74
C ARG A 176 -6.46 -31.82 0.15
N SER A 177 -7.70 -32.26 0.02
CA SER A 177 -8.04 -33.60 -0.49
C SER A 177 -8.10 -33.70 -2.03
N ARG A 178 -7.72 -32.65 -2.76
CA ARG A 178 -7.60 -32.63 -4.22
C ARG A 178 -6.15 -32.42 -4.61
#